data_AF-A0A558D5W1-F1
#
_entry.id   AF-A0A558D5W1-F1
#
_cell.length_a   1.000
_cell.length_b   1.000
_cell.length_c   1.000
_cell.angle_alpha   90.00
_cell.angle_beta   90.00
_cell.angle_gamma   90.00
#
_symmetry.space_group_name_H-M   'P 1'
#
loop_
_entity.id
_entity.type
_entity.pdbx_description
1 polymer ?
#
loop_
_entity_poly.entity_id
_entity_poly.type
_entity_poly.pdbx_seq_one_letter_code
_entity_poly.pdbx_strand_id
1 'polypeptide(L)'
;ESVARSLTEFCQDAPQDDDISLAEIPCIPDVLPNWTNKEGNTDERQIHFPQHNDQLSNPQLDDLSIDPLEFSITLPGSRLSNSDPIPLLINHIQEMEGLQKHRRLLFTLMTELYINALDHGLLKLDSSMKNSPEGFAEYFSAREQRLAILSTGFIKISIQTRSSQQGGKMTIRVEDSGEGFDISKIGTTDSASTENLSGRGILLLNSLCETVHYEEPGNKVEVIYSWNSE
;
A
#
# COMPACT_ATOMS: atom_id res chain seq x y z
N GLU A 1 25.25 21.38 -9.13
CA GLU A 1 25.70 20.82 -7.84
C GLU A 1 24.86 19.57 -7.59
N SER A 2 25.45 18.38 -7.45
CA SER A 2 24.69 17.12 -7.42
C SER A 2 23.93 16.97 -6.11
N VAL A 3 22.67 16.51 -6.15
CA VAL A 3 21.84 16.21 -4.97
C VAL A 3 22.60 15.34 -3.96
N ALA A 4 23.41 14.38 -4.45
CA ALA A 4 24.24 13.55 -3.61
C ALA A 4 25.26 14.35 -2.78
N ARG A 5 25.88 15.40 -3.36
CA ARG A 5 26.84 16.25 -2.65
C ARG A 5 26.17 17.07 -1.56
N SER A 6 25.01 17.67 -1.87
CA SER A 6 24.25 18.46 -0.89
C SER A 6 23.74 17.61 0.27
N LEU A 7 23.35 16.35 0.00
CA LEU A 7 22.97 15.41 1.04
C LEU A 7 24.15 15.01 1.93
N THR A 8 25.32 14.73 1.35
CA THR A 8 26.55 14.45 2.12
C THR A 8 27.00 15.64 2.96
N GLU A 9 26.89 16.87 2.45
CA GLU A 9 27.20 18.09 3.22
C GLU A 9 26.19 18.33 4.36
N PHE A 10 24.91 18.03 4.14
CA PHE A 10 23.87 18.13 5.17
C PHE A 10 24.05 17.08 6.27
N CYS A 11 24.30 15.83 5.91
CA CYS A 11 24.45 14.72 6.85
C CYS A 11 25.80 14.74 7.60
N GLN A 12 26.85 15.34 7.01
CA GLN A 12 28.22 15.33 7.55
C GLN A 12 28.64 13.90 7.98
N ASP A 13 29.19 13.76 9.20
CA ASP A 13 29.55 12.49 9.84
C ASP A 13 28.51 12.08 10.91
N ALA A 14 27.28 12.61 10.87
CA ALA A 14 26.27 12.30 11.87
C ALA A 14 25.92 10.80 11.79
N PRO A 15 26.03 10.04 12.90
CA PRO A 15 25.62 8.65 12.91
C PRO A 15 24.11 8.57 12.68
N GLN A 16 23.69 7.58 11.89
CA GLN A 16 22.28 7.30 11.70
C GLN A 16 21.68 6.78 13.01
N ASP A 17 20.75 7.54 13.57
CA ASP A 17 20.12 7.26 14.89
C ASP A 17 18.65 6.81 14.75
N ASP A 18 18.12 6.79 13.51
CA ASP A 18 16.76 6.39 13.16
C ASP A 18 16.67 5.62 11.83
N ASP A 19 15.54 4.93 11.62
CA ASP A 19 15.30 4.08 10.44
C ASP A 19 14.77 4.87 9.22
N ILE A 20 14.53 6.18 9.35
CA ILE A 20 13.87 6.98 8.31
C ILE A 20 14.49 8.38 8.22
N SER A 21 15.06 8.70 7.05
CA SER A 21 15.41 10.08 6.68
C SER A 21 14.48 10.58 5.58
N LEU A 22 13.87 11.76 5.78
CA LEU A 22 13.02 12.42 4.79
C LEU A 22 13.81 13.58 4.14
N ALA A 23 13.95 13.54 2.82
CA ALA A 23 14.50 14.65 2.04
C ALA A 23 13.45 15.14 1.02
N GLU A 24 13.16 16.44 1.03
CA GLU A 24 12.30 17.08 0.04
C GLU A 24 13.17 17.68 -1.07
N ILE A 25 12.92 17.26 -2.32
CA ILE A 25 13.60 17.80 -3.50
C ILE A 25 12.57 18.60 -4.30
N PRO A 26 12.64 19.94 -4.30
CA PRO A 26 11.76 20.76 -5.12
C PRO A 26 12.14 20.61 -6.60
N CYS A 27 11.29 19.92 -7.36
CA CYS A 27 11.44 19.73 -8.80
C CYS A 27 11.01 20.99 -9.55
N ILE A 28 11.83 22.04 -9.51
CA ILE A 28 11.63 23.24 -10.32
C ILE A 28 12.20 23.04 -11.74
N PRO A 29 11.51 23.53 -12.80
CA PRO A 29 11.92 23.33 -14.19
C PRO A 29 13.37 23.72 -14.50
N ASP A 30 13.92 24.71 -13.79
CA ASP A 30 15.27 25.24 -14.00
C ASP A 30 16.40 24.28 -13.54
N VAL A 31 16.08 23.23 -12.78
CA VAL A 31 17.05 22.30 -12.18
C VAL A 31 16.99 20.90 -12.85
N LEU A 32 15.93 20.61 -13.59
CA LEU A 32 15.79 19.37 -14.35
C LEU A 32 16.39 19.56 -15.76
N PRO A 33 17.24 18.63 -16.25
CA PRO A 33 17.78 18.73 -17.60
C PRO A 33 16.63 18.75 -18.61
N ASN A 34 16.70 19.66 -19.60
CA ASN A 34 15.70 19.86 -20.65
C ASN A 34 15.24 18.52 -21.27
N TRP A 35 14.10 18.01 -20.81
CA TRP A 35 13.30 17.03 -21.54
C TRP A 35 12.56 17.71 -22.70
N THR A 36 13.31 18.40 -23.55
CA THR A 36 12.85 18.83 -24.86
C THR A 36 13.22 17.76 -25.86
N ASN A 37 12.20 17.01 -26.29
CA ASN A 37 12.06 16.31 -27.57
C ASN A 37 13.36 15.99 -28.30
N LYS A 38 13.87 14.76 -28.10
CA LYS A 38 14.63 14.12 -29.17
C LYS A 38 13.63 13.58 -30.19
N GLU A 39 13.30 14.44 -31.16
CA GLU A 39 12.73 14.02 -32.44
C GLU A 39 13.68 13.01 -33.08
N GLY A 40 13.30 11.73 -32.99
CA GLY A 40 13.87 10.65 -33.77
C GLY A 40 13.23 10.64 -35.15
N ASN A 41 13.91 11.31 -36.08
CA ASN A 41 13.81 11.21 -37.53
C ASN A 41 13.14 9.90 -38.05
N THR A 42 11.94 10.00 -38.64
CA THR A 42 11.44 8.98 -39.57
C THR A 42 10.77 9.66 -40.76
N ASP A 43 11.33 9.37 -41.94
CA ASP A 43 10.89 9.85 -43.25
C ASP A 43 9.39 9.65 -43.50
N GLU A 44 8.75 10.74 -43.89
CA GLU A 44 7.41 10.75 -44.48
C GLU A 44 7.41 9.97 -45.81
N ARG A 45 6.86 8.76 -45.79
CA ARG A 45 6.26 8.16 -46.99
C ARG A 45 4.75 8.11 -46.80
N GLN A 46 4.07 9.00 -47.49
CA GLN A 46 2.63 8.96 -47.71
C GLN A 46 2.22 7.56 -48.21
N ILE A 47 1.41 6.84 -47.42
CA ILE A 47 0.68 5.67 -47.89
C ILE A 47 -0.82 6.00 -47.82
N HIS A 48 -1.44 5.89 -48.98
CA HIS A 48 -2.85 6.14 -49.28
C HIS A 48 -3.74 5.16 -48.51
N PHE A 49 -4.71 5.63 -47.73
CA PHE A 49 -5.73 4.78 -47.09
C PHE A 49 -6.91 4.56 -48.06
N PRO A 50 -7.23 3.31 -48.44
CA PRO A 50 -8.54 3.03 -49.03
C PRO A 50 -9.57 2.95 -47.90
N GLN A 51 -10.60 3.79 -47.98
CA GLN A 51 -11.82 3.58 -47.22
C GLN A 51 -12.53 2.34 -47.79
N HIS A 52 -12.65 1.30 -46.97
CA HIS A 52 -13.66 0.26 -47.19
C HIS A 52 -14.16 -0.26 -45.85
N ASN A 53 -15.42 0.06 -45.57
CA ASN A 53 -16.28 -0.76 -44.73
C ASN A 53 -16.32 -2.16 -45.34
N ASP A 54 -16.06 -3.19 -44.54
CA ASP A 54 -17.01 -4.29 -44.38
C ASP A 54 -16.69 -5.12 -43.14
N GLN A 55 -17.78 -5.51 -42.49
CA GLN A 55 -17.86 -6.32 -41.29
C GLN A 55 -17.14 -7.66 -41.47
N LEU A 56 -16.22 -7.98 -40.56
CA LEU A 56 -15.96 -9.35 -40.13
C LEU A 56 -15.51 -9.30 -38.66
N SER A 57 -16.33 -9.90 -37.81
CA SER A 57 -16.11 -10.12 -36.39
C SER A 57 -14.74 -10.75 -36.16
N ASN A 58 -13.81 -10.01 -35.56
CA ASN A 58 -12.60 -10.62 -35.00
C ASN A 58 -12.98 -11.15 -33.61
N PRO A 59 -12.98 -12.47 -33.37
CA PRO A 59 -13.22 -12.99 -32.04
C PRO A 59 -12.05 -12.55 -31.16
N GLN A 60 -12.40 -12.02 -29.99
CA GLN A 60 -11.57 -11.83 -28.79
C GLN A 60 -10.07 -12.12 -28.99
N LEU A 61 -9.27 -11.06 -29.03
CA LEU A 61 -7.91 -11.15 -28.49
C LEU A 61 -8.11 -11.56 -27.04
N ASP A 62 -7.93 -12.85 -26.77
CA ASP A 62 -7.91 -13.41 -25.43
C ASP A 62 -7.02 -12.50 -24.57
N ASP A 63 -7.64 -11.86 -23.58
CA ASP A 63 -6.95 -11.40 -22.39
C ASP A 63 -6.15 -12.62 -21.91
N LEU A 64 -4.84 -12.62 -22.16
CA LEU A 64 -3.94 -13.67 -21.72
C LEU A 64 -3.98 -13.64 -20.20
N SER A 65 -4.98 -14.31 -19.61
CA SER A 65 -5.13 -14.41 -18.17
C SER A 65 -3.90 -15.15 -17.67
N ILE A 66 -2.95 -14.40 -17.15
CA ILE A 66 -1.82 -14.96 -16.43
C ILE A 66 -2.41 -15.72 -15.25
N ASP A 67 -1.94 -16.94 -15.02
CA ASP A 67 -2.35 -17.73 -13.85
C ASP A 67 -2.17 -16.85 -12.60
N PRO A 68 -3.20 -16.77 -11.73
CA PRO A 68 -3.14 -15.88 -10.59
C PRO A 68 -1.99 -16.27 -9.68
N LEU A 69 -1.13 -15.32 -9.33
CA LEU A 69 -0.18 -15.52 -8.26
C LEU A 69 -0.95 -15.45 -6.94
N GLU A 70 -0.81 -16.49 -6.13
CA GLU A 70 -1.42 -16.56 -4.81
C GLU A 70 -0.39 -17.02 -3.78
N PHE A 71 -0.28 -16.27 -2.69
CA PHE A 71 0.52 -16.67 -1.55
C PHE A 71 -0.09 -16.17 -0.26
N SER A 72 0.25 -16.84 0.84
CA SER A 72 -0.14 -16.39 2.17
C SER A 72 0.97 -16.62 3.18
N ILE A 73 1.03 -15.75 4.18
CA ILE A 73 1.89 -15.90 5.35
C ILE A 73 1.02 -15.88 6.60
N THR A 74 1.44 -16.60 7.63
CA THR A 74 0.81 -16.53 8.95
C THR A 74 1.91 -16.32 9.99
N LEU A 75 1.81 -15.21 10.71
CA LEU A 75 2.73 -14.83 11.76
C LEU A 75 2.08 -15.14 13.11
N PRO A 76 2.60 -16.12 13.87
CA PRO A 76 2.13 -16.33 15.24
C PRO A 76 2.57 -15.16 16.13
N GLY A 77 1.82 -14.89 17.20
CA GLY A 77 2.06 -13.77 18.11
C GLY A 77 3.51 -13.65 18.59
N SER A 78 4.12 -14.78 18.94
CA SER A 78 5.54 -14.89 19.33
C SER A 78 6.56 -14.34 18.31
N ARG A 79 6.18 -14.11 17.04
CA ARG A 79 7.05 -13.58 15.98
C ARG A 79 6.75 -12.11 15.64
N LEU A 80 5.60 -11.58 16.06
CA LEU A 80 5.15 -10.23 15.69
C LEU A 80 5.99 -9.11 16.34
N SER A 81 6.66 -9.39 17.46
CA SER A 81 7.54 -8.42 18.13
C SER A 81 8.89 -8.21 17.43
N ASN A 82 9.30 -9.15 16.57
CA ASN A 82 10.64 -9.18 15.98
C ASN A 82 10.63 -9.17 14.44
N SER A 83 9.46 -9.04 13.82
CA SER A 83 9.31 -9.14 12.38
C SER A 83 8.20 -8.23 11.89
N ASP A 84 8.55 -7.26 11.06
CA ASP A 84 7.60 -6.58 10.19
C ASP A 84 7.56 -7.31 8.84
N PRO A 85 6.45 -7.97 8.47
CA PRO A 85 6.35 -8.66 7.19
C PRO A 85 6.20 -7.73 6.00
N ILE A 86 5.80 -6.47 6.20
CA ILE A 86 5.35 -5.62 5.09
C ILE A 86 6.45 -5.35 4.07
N PRO A 87 7.68 -4.95 4.46
CA PRO A 87 8.76 -4.75 3.50
C PRO A 87 9.06 -6.00 2.66
N LEU A 88 9.03 -7.19 3.28
CA LEU A 88 9.26 -8.46 2.60
C LEU A 88 8.17 -8.76 1.56
N LEU A 89 6.90 -8.62 1.96
CA LEU A 89 5.77 -8.87 1.07
C LEU A 89 5.76 -7.91 -0.12
N ILE A 90 6.03 -6.62 0.13
CA ILE A 90 6.12 -5.62 -0.94
C ILE A 90 7.22 -5.98 -1.92
N ASN A 91 8.43 -6.28 -1.45
CA ASN A 91 9.52 -6.67 -2.34
C ASN A 91 9.15 -7.91 -3.17
N HIS A 92 8.52 -8.92 -2.56
CA HIS A 92 8.09 -10.12 -3.27
C HIS A 92 7.04 -9.83 -4.36
N ILE A 93 6.03 -9.02 -4.05
CA ILE A 93 5.02 -8.57 -5.03
C ILE A 93 5.69 -7.85 -6.19
N GLN A 94 6.65 -6.98 -5.89
CA GLN A 94 7.33 -6.18 -6.91
C GLN A 94 8.19 -7.01 -7.84
N GLU A 95 8.85 -8.04 -7.32
CA GLU A 95 9.65 -8.97 -8.11
C GLU A 95 8.79 -9.82 -9.04
N MET A 96 7.61 -10.26 -8.57
CA MET A 96 6.74 -11.15 -9.35
C MET A 96 5.82 -10.42 -10.33
N GLU A 97 5.29 -9.25 -9.96
CA GLU A 97 4.24 -8.54 -10.71
C GLU A 97 4.74 -7.24 -11.38
N GLY A 98 5.99 -6.84 -11.16
CA GLY A 98 6.56 -5.64 -11.78
C GLY A 98 5.95 -4.31 -11.31
N LEU A 99 5.32 -4.28 -10.12
CA LEU A 99 4.58 -3.13 -9.58
C LEU A 99 5.44 -2.03 -8.95
N GLN A 100 6.58 -1.70 -9.56
CA GLN A 100 7.53 -0.73 -9.01
C GLN A 100 6.92 0.68 -8.85
N LYS A 101 6.12 1.13 -9.81
CA LYS A 101 5.42 2.43 -9.76
C LYS A 101 4.39 2.50 -8.62
N HIS A 102 3.85 1.36 -8.18
CA HIS A 102 2.81 1.27 -7.16
C HIS A 102 3.35 1.04 -5.74
N ARG A 103 4.68 0.92 -5.57
CA ARG A 103 5.35 0.59 -4.30
C ARG A 103 4.83 1.38 -3.12
N ARG A 104 4.78 2.70 -3.27
CA ARG A 104 4.40 3.63 -2.18
C ARG A 104 2.97 3.38 -1.73
N LEU A 105 2.05 3.24 -2.68
CA LEU A 105 0.63 3.01 -2.39
C LEU A 105 0.42 1.64 -1.74
N LEU A 106 1.07 0.60 -2.27
CA LEU A 106 1.01 -0.74 -1.70
C LEU A 106 1.61 -0.76 -0.28
N PHE A 107 2.74 -0.08 -0.05
CA PHE A 107 3.33 0.02 1.28
C PHE A 107 2.37 0.68 2.28
N THR A 108 1.76 1.81 1.90
CA THR A 108 0.76 2.49 2.73
C THR A 108 -0.44 1.60 3.04
N LEU A 109 -1.03 0.97 2.02
CA LEU A 109 -2.17 0.07 2.17
C LEU A 109 -1.83 -1.12 3.09
N MET A 110 -0.73 -1.80 2.81
CA MET A 110 -0.31 -2.99 3.57
C MET A 110 0.03 -2.66 5.01
N THR A 111 0.70 -1.53 5.25
CA THR A 111 1.02 -1.03 6.59
C THR A 111 -0.25 -0.72 7.37
N GLU A 112 -1.23 -0.06 6.75
CA GLU A 112 -2.49 0.28 7.40
C GLU A 112 -3.29 -0.98 7.77
N LEU A 113 -3.40 -1.96 6.86
CA LEU A 113 -4.07 -3.23 7.16
C LEU A 113 -3.36 -3.99 8.29
N TYR A 114 -2.03 -4.03 8.26
CA TYR A 114 -1.22 -4.73 9.27
C TYR A 114 -1.29 -4.06 10.64
N ILE A 115 -1.20 -2.72 10.70
CA ILE A 115 -1.35 -1.96 11.94
C ILE A 115 -2.74 -2.19 12.52
N ASN A 116 -3.80 -2.21 11.69
CA ASN A 116 -5.15 -2.49 12.18
C ASN A 116 -5.26 -3.89 12.83
N ALA A 117 -4.70 -4.92 12.18
CA ALA A 117 -4.66 -6.27 12.73
C ALA A 117 -3.82 -6.37 14.02
N LEU A 118 -2.64 -5.74 14.04
CA LEU A 118 -1.72 -5.81 15.17
C LEU A 118 -2.19 -4.95 16.35
N ASP A 119 -2.27 -3.63 16.13
CA ASP A 119 -2.48 -2.67 17.20
C ASP A 119 -3.91 -2.76 17.75
N HIS A 120 -4.91 -2.90 16.88
CA HIS A 120 -6.31 -2.95 17.29
C HIS A 120 -6.77 -4.39 17.54
N GLY A 121 -6.50 -5.32 16.62
CA GLY A 121 -6.93 -6.72 16.74
C GLY A 121 -6.27 -7.45 17.91
N LEU A 122 -4.93 -7.50 17.93
CA LEU A 122 -4.18 -8.28 18.93
C LEU A 122 -3.80 -7.49 20.18
N LEU A 123 -3.30 -6.27 20.01
CA LEU A 123 -2.83 -5.46 21.13
C LEU A 123 -3.96 -4.68 21.81
N LYS A 124 -5.18 -4.64 21.24
CA LYS A 124 -6.35 -3.96 21.80
C LYS A 124 -6.08 -2.49 22.16
N LEU A 125 -5.27 -1.80 21.37
CA LEU A 125 -5.00 -0.38 21.53
C LEU A 125 -6.20 0.41 21.00
N ASP A 126 -6.62 1.43 21.73
CA ASP A 126 -7.65 2.35 21.26
C ASP A 126 -7.02 3.43 20.38
N SER A 127 -7.55 3.61 19.17
CA SER A 127 -7.12 4.67 18.25
C SER A 127 -7.42 6.07 18.79
N SER A 128 -8.37 6.22 19.71
CA SER A 128 -8.71 7.49 20.35
C SER A 128 -7.55 8.09 21.17
N MET A 129 -6.61 7.25 21.65
CA MET A 129 -5.40 7.70 22.34
C MET A 129 -4.53 8.60 21.47
N LYS A 130 -4.62 8.50 20.13
CA LYS A 130 -3.83 9.33 19.21
C LYS A 130 -4.31 10.78 19.11
N ASN A 131 -5.39 11.17 19.79
CA ASN A 131 -6.02 12.49 19.66
C ASN A 131 -5.31 13.63 20.43
N SER A 132 -4.34 13.34 21.29
CA SER A 132 -3.50 14.35 21.96
C SER A 132 -2.02 13.97 21.93
N PRO A 133 -1.09 14.94 22.02
CA PRO A 133 0.34 14.65 22.13
C PRO A 133 0.67 13.73 23.30
N GLU A 134 0.03 13.94 24.46
CA GLU A 134 0.19 13.11 25.65
C GLU A 134 -0.33 11.68 25.40
N GLY A 135 -1.50 11.55 24.78
CA GLY A 135 -2.09 10.25 24.43
C GLY A 135 -1.29 9.50 23.37
N PHE A 136 -0.57 10.21 22.49
CA PHE A 136 0.31 9.62 21.49
C PHE A 136 1.52 8.92 22.14
N ALA A 137 2.13 9.55 23.15
CA ALA A 137 3.21 8.93 23.91
C ALA A 137 2.70 7.70 24.70
N GLU A 138 1.52 7.79 25.30
CA GLU A 138 0.88 6.66 25.99
C GLU A 138 0.57 5.50 25.03
N TYR A 139 0.07 5.79 23.83
CA TYR A 139 -0.17 4.80 22.79
C TYR A 139 1.09 4.00 22.46
N PHE A 140 2.22 4.67 22.22
CA PHE A 140 3.46 3.98 21.88
C PHE A 140 4.01 3.15 23.04
N SER A 141 3.98 3.69 24.25
CA SER A 141 4.40 2.96 25.45
C SER A 141 3.55 1.70 25.66
N ALA A 142 2.22 1.82 25.53
CA ALA A 142 1.30 0.69 25.62
C ALA A 142 1.55 -0.32 24.50
N ARG A 143 1.82 0.14 23.28
CA ARG A 143 2.13 -0.71 22.13
C ARG A 143 3.38 -1.55 22.39
N GLU A 144 4.47 -0.91 22.80
CA GLU A 144 5.74 -1.58 23.09
C GLU A 144 5.58 -2.61 24.20
N GLN A 145 4.93 -2.25 25.30
CA GLN A 145 4.68 -3.15 26.43
C GLN A 145 3.85 -4.38 26.05
N ARG A 146 2.73 -4.18 25.33
CA ARG A 146 1.84 -5.26 24.93
C ARG A 146 2.47 -6.16 23.86
N LEU A 147 3.22 -5.57 22.92
CA LEU A 147 3.92 -6.31 21.89
C LEU A 147 5.05 -7.17 22.48
N ALA A 148 5.78 -6.67 23.48
CA ALA A 148 6.86 -7.40 24.14
C ALA A 148 6.40 -8.69 24.85
N ILE A 149 5.15 -8.74 25.30
CA ILE A 149 4.57 -9.90 26.00
C ILE A 149 3.64 -10.75 25.11
N LEU A 150 3.43 -10.35 23.86
CA LEU A 150 2.52 -11.04 22.93
C LEU A 150 3.12 -12.40 22.54
N SER A 151 2.54 -13.47 23.08
CA SER A 151 2.99 -14.84 22.84
C SER A 151 1.98 -15.69 22.06
N THR A 152 0.71 -15.30 22.09
CA THR A 152 -0.40 -16.00 21.46
C THR A 152 -1.06 -15.16 20.37
N GLY A 153 -1.93 -15.81 19.60
CA GLY A 153 -2.63 -15.20 18.48
C GLY A 153 -1.88 -15.30 17.15
N PHE A 154 -2.46 -14.76 16.09
CA PHE A 154 -1.84 -14.72 14.77
C PHE A 154 -2.31 -13.52 13.94
N ILE A 155 -1.51 -13.17 12.95
CA ILE A 155 -1.94 -12.38 11.79
C ILE A 155 -1.65 -13.20 10.54
N LYS A 156 -2.67 -13.40 9.71
CA LYS A 156 -2.59 -14.06 8.42
C LYS A 156 -2.80 -13.02 7.33
N ILE A 157 -1.87 -12.98 6.38
CA ILE A 157 -1.92 -12.11 5.20
C ILE A 157 -1.98 -13.02 3.98
N SER A 158 -3.00 -12.86 3.15
CA SER A 158 -3.17 -13.62 1.90
C SER A 158 -3.26 -12.63 0.73
N ILE A 159 -2.53 -12.90 -0.33
CA ILE A 159 -2.45 -12.03 -1.50
C ILE A 159 -2.73 -12.87 -2.73
N GLN A 160 -3.65 -12.40 -3.57
CA GLN A 160 -3.94 -12.96 -4.88
C GLN A 160 -3.88 -11.85 -5.91
N THR A 161 -3.12 -12.04 -6.98
CA THR A 161 -3.00 -11.08 -8.08
C THR A 161 -3.51 -11.68 -9.37
N ARG A 162 -4.16 -10.84 -10.18
CA ARG A 162 -4.58 -11.14 -11.54
C ARG A 162 -4.13 -10.00 -12.42
N SER A 163 -3.14 -10.26 -13.24
CA SER A 163 -2.49 -9.27 -14.09
C SER A 163 -2.77 -9.56 -15.56
N SER A 164 -2.96 -8.49 -16.32
CA SER A 164 -3.17 -8.48 -17.76
C SER A 164 -2.24 -7.46 -18.41
N GLN A 165 -2.21 -7.41 -19.74
CA GLN A 165 -1.47 -6.38 -20.47
C GLN A 165 -1.99 -4.95 -20.25
N GLN A 166 -3.21 -4.79 -19.72
CA GLN A 166 -3.85 -3.47 -19.52
C GLN A 166 -3.81 -2.99 -18.06
N GLY A 167 -3.28 -3.80 -17.15
CA GLY A 167 -3.37 -3.57 -15.71
C GLY A 167 -3.75 -4.84 -14.97
N GLY A 168 -4.20 -4.71 -13.73
CA GLY A 168 -4.54 -5.86 -12.92
C GLY A 168 -5.25 -5.51 -11.63
N LYS A 169 -5.59 -6.57 -10.89
CA LYS A 169 -6.21 -6.50 -9.58
C LYS A 169 -5.44 -7.36 -8.59
N MET A 170 -5.35 -6.86 -7.36
CA MET A 170 -4.76 -7.55 -6.22
C MET A 170 -5.78 -7.60 -5.10
N THR A 171 -6.17 -8.81 -4.72
CA THR A 171 -6.97 -9.08 -3.55
C THR A 171 -6.03 -9.32 -2.37
N ILE A 172 -6.14 -8.49 -1.33
CA ILE A 172 -5.37 -8.62 -0.09
C ILE A 172 -6.35 -8.93 1.02
N ARG A 173 -6.12 -10.04 1.72
CA ARG A 173 -6.87 -10.42 2.92
C ARG A 173 -5.96 -10.39 4.13
N VAL A 174 -6.36 -9.66 5.16
CA VAL A 174 -5.70 -9.65 6.46
C VAL A 174 -6.68 -10.15 7.50
N GLU A 175 -6.29 -11.18 8.23
CA GLU A 175 -7.07 -11.83 9.29
C GLU A 175 -6.23 -11.88 10.56
N ASP A 176 -6.79 -11.46 11.68
CA ASP A 176 -6.18 -11.59 12.99
C ASP A 176 -7.02 -12.47 13.92
N SER A 177 -6.39 -13.00 14.97
CA SER A 177 -7.07 -13.83 15.96
C SER A 177 -7.70 -13.04 17.10
N GLY A 178 -7.84 -11.72 16.98
CA GLY A 178 -8.46 -10.86 17.95
C GLY A 178 -9.97 -11.05 18.03
N GLU A 179 -10.62 -10.26 18.88
CA GLU A 179 -12.07 -10.32 19.11
C GLU A 179 -12.88 -9.68 17.97
N GLY A 180 -12.20 -8.97 17.06
CA GLY A 180 -12.83 -8.17 16.02
C GLY A 180 -13.48 -6.90 16.60
N PHE A 181 -14.32 -6.27 15.79
CA PHE A 181 -15.03 -5.05 16.14
C PHE A 181 -16.38 -4.99 15.43
N ASP A 182 -17.28 -4.18 15.97
CA ASP A 182 -18.62 -4.02 15.42
C ASP A 182 -18.58 -3.29 14.06
N ILE A 183 -18.72 -4.07 12.98
CA ILE A 183 -18.66 -3.61 11.59
C ILE A 183 -19.77 -2.60 11.28
N SER A 184 -20.90 -2.66 12.00
CA SER A 184 -22.01 -1.73 11.79
C SER A 184 -21.67 -0.27 12.14
N LYS A 185 -20.60 -0.07 12.91
CA LYS A 185 -20.09 1.27 13.27
C LYS A 185 -19.17 1.88 12.20
N ILE A 186 -18.79 1.11 11.18
CA ILE A 186 -18.00 1.61 10.05
C ILE A 186 -18.90 2.52 9.21
N GLY A 187 -18.78 3.83 9.41
CA GLY A 187 -19.55 4.84 8.67
C GLY A 187 -20.52 5.68 9.50
N THR A 188 -20.67 5.41 10.80
CA THR A 188 -21.50 6.24 11.70
C THR A 188 -20.73 7.41 12.33
N THR A 189 -19.43 7.50 12.12
CA THR A 189 -18.63 8.66 12.52
C THR A 189 -18.73 9.75 11.46
N ASP A 190 -19.52 10.78 11.77
CA ASP A 190 -19.70 11.96 10.92
C ASP A 190 -18.35 12.48 10.38
N SER A 191 -18.24 12.48 9.06
CA SER A 191 -17.14 13.04 8.26
C SER A 191 -16.93 14.56 8.42
N ALA A 192 -17.58 15.19 9.40
CA ALA A 192 -17.55 16.63 9.65
C ALA A 192 -16.59 17.06 10.78
N SER A 193 -16.07 16.14 11.60
CA SER A 193 -15.06 16.46 12.62
C SER A 193 -13.67 16.03 12.17
N THR A 194 -12.97 16.92 11.47
CA THR A 194 -11.56 16.78 11.04
C THR A 194 -10.56 16.60 12.20
N GLU A 195 -11.03 16.70 13.45
CA GLU A 195 -10.22 16.68 14.67
C GLU A 195 -10.02 15.29 15.30
N ASN A 196 -10.76 14.26 14.87
CA ASN A 196 -10.52 12.89 15.35
C ASN A 196 -9.48 12.19 14.48
N LEU A 197 -8.34 11.80 15.07
CA LEU A 197 -7.31 10.98 14.42
C LEU A 197 -7.74 9.51 14.28
N SER A 198 -8.78 9.09 15.00
CA SER A 198 -9.41 7.77 14.86
C SER A 198 -10.19 7.65 13.54
N GLY A 199 -10.03 6.52 12.83
CA GLY A 199 -10.80 6.21 11.62
C GLY A 199 -10.20 6.71 10.29
N ARG A 200 -9.10 7.47 10.30
CA ARG A 200 -8.38 7.86 9.08
C ARG A 200 -7.89 6.65 8.26
N GLY A 201 -7.54 5.56 8.93
CA GLY A 201 -7.10 4.32 8.30
C GLY A 201 -8.12 3.74 7.32
N ILE A 202 -9.38 3.63 7.76
CA ILE A 202 -10.47 3.12 6.91
C ILE A 202 -10.74 4.08 5.74
N LEU A 203 -10.73 5.39 5.99
CA LEU A 203 -10.87 6.40 4.92
C LEU A 203 -9.74 6.30 3.88
N LEU A 204 -8.51 6.09 4.34
CA LEU A 204 -7.34 5.89 3.48
C LEU A 204 -7.51 4.63 2.63
N LEU A 205 -7.89 3.50 3.23
CA LEU A 205 -8.15 2.26 2.50
C LEU A 205 -9.24 2.45 1.44
N ASN A 206 -10.36 3.11 1.80
CA ASN A 206 -11.43 3.43 0.86
C ASN A 206 -10.99 4.37 -0.27
N SER A 207 -9.98 5.22 -0.06
CA SER A 207 -9.44 6.10 -1.10
C SER A 207 -8.45 5.39 -2.05
N LEU A 208 -7.84 4.30 -1.60
CA LEU A 208 -6.79 3.58 -2.34
C LEU A 208 -7.30 2.31 -3.03
N CYS A 209 -8.39 1.73 -2.54
CA CYS A 209 -8.92 0.44 -2.99
C CYS A 209 -10.22 0.61 -3.78
N GLU A 210 -10.47 -0.29 -4.72
CA GLU A 210 -11.77 -0.43 -5.39
C GLU A 210 -12.83 -0.89 -4.39
N THR A 211 -12.48 -1.81 -3.50
CA THR A 211 -13.36 -2.31 -2.44
C THR A 211 -12.61 -2.49 -1.13
N VAL A 212 -13.31 -2.27 -0.02
CA VAL A 212 -12.89 -2.62 1.34
C VAL A 212 -14.07 -3.33 1.99
N HIS A 213 -13.88 -4.57 2.41
CA HIS A 213 -14.90 -5.41 3.01
C HIS A 213 -14.39 -6.00 4.32
N TYR A 214 -15.15 -5.82 5.40
CA TYR A 214 -14.88 -6.46 6.68
C TYR A 214 -15.85 -7.62 6.88
N GLU A 215 -15.36 -8.75 7.38
CA GLU A 215 -16.15 -9.93 7.70
C GLU A 215 -16.36 -10.04 9.22
N GLU A 216 -17.57 -10.40 9.65
CA GLU A 216 -17.87 -10.67 11.06
C GLU A 216 -16.95 -11.76 11.63
N PRO A 217 -16.38 -11.59 12.84
CA PRO A 217 -16.68 -10.56 13.84
C PRO A 217 -15.92 -9.22 13.72
N GLY A 218 -15.32 -8.91 12.56
CA GLY A 218 -14.54 -7.69 12.31
C GLY A 218 -13.03 -7.87 12.47
N ASN A 219 -12.54 -9.11 12.59
CA ASN A 219 -11.12 -9.45 12.66
C ASN A 219 -10.54 -9.87 11.29
N LYS A 220 -11.30 -9.66 10.21
CA LYS A 220 -10.87 -9.95 8.85
C LYS A 220 -11.31 -8.85 7.91
N VAL A 221 -10.38 -8.44 7.06
CA VAL A 221 -10.57 -7.44 6.02
C VAL A 221 -10.08 -7.98 4.68
N GLU A 222 -10.89 -7.79 3.64
CA GLU A 222 -10.54 -8.00 2.24
C GLU A 222 -10.55 -6.65 1.52
N VAL A 223 -9.46 -6.35 0.82
CA VAL A 223 -9.40 -5.19 -0.08
C VAL A 223 -9.04 -5.62 -1.49
N ILE A 224 -9.58 -4.90 -2.47
CA ILE A 224 -9.22 -5.05 -3.88
C ILE A 224 -8.51 -3.78 -4.33
N TYR A 225 -7.23 -3.92 -4.65
CA TYR A 225 -6.41 -2.87 -5.25
C TYR A 225 -6.34 -3.07 -6.76
N SER A 226 -6.64 -2.03 -7.55
CA SER A 226 -6.58 -2.07 -9.01
C SER A 226 -5.51 -1.12 -9.54
N TRP A 227 -4.81 -1.52 -10.59
CA TRP A 227 -3.90 -0.65 -11.34
C TRP A 227 -4.11 -0.82 -12.84
N ASN A 228 -3.71 0.21 -13.60
CA ASN A 228 -3.65 0.17 -15.05
C ASN A 228 -2.17 0.13 -15.47
N SER A 229 -1.87 -0.58 -16.55
CA SER A 229 -0.58 -0.44 -17.22
C SER A 229 -0.56 0.90 -17.95
N GLU A 230 0.31 1.81 -17.54
CA GLU A 230 0.64 3.01 -18.33
C GLU A 230 1.46 2.68 -19.58
#